data_AF-A0A3P6DXJ6-F1
#
_entry.id   AF-A0A3P6DXJ6-F1
#
_cell.length_a   1.000
_cell.length_b   1.000
_cell.length_c   1.000
_cell.angle_alpha   90.00
_cell.angle_beta   90.00
_cell.angle_gamma   90.00
#
_symmetry.space_group_name_H-M   'P 1'
#
loop_
_entity.id
_entity.type
_entity.pdbx_description
1 polymer ?
#
loop_
_entity_poly.entity_id
_entity_poly.type
_entity_poly.pdbx_seq_one_letter_code
_entity_poly.pdbx_strand_id
1 'polypeptide(L)'
;MSAVYCGSKRSYFEDIPSSKRFRCYSPSDSPIWSSPPSSSLDQLRTAFPHLELTVVLVLVKALEEHGNDLCAAMRSLHSEKKAEELANKESHAVAGGTFTADSDNHPASGDDWVALLIREVTQSTGIDDAKVRASKVLEALEQTLSSAGKIFQEVNLLVGYIILLAKFLFTFAPRQYMGVEDLMKDNTVLKRAVAIQHERHKAFEDANQQLELLKQVIPQYQEKIRNLEMNNYALNLRLQQAEQGNSMLERFNPDVY
;
A
#
# COMPACT_ATOMS: atom_id res chain seq x y z
N MET A 1 -40.61 4.39 48.56
CA MET A 1 -39.51 3.80 49.36
C MET A 1 -38.20 4.29 48.77
N SER A 2 -37.58 5.26 49.45
CA SER A 2 -36.27 5.82 49.11
C SER A 2 -35.18 5.05 49.84
N ALA A 3 -34.02 4.88 49.21
CA ALA A 3 -32.77 4.68 49.93
C ALA A 3 -31.62 5.33 49.15
N VAL A 4 -31.22 6.48 49.66
CA VAL A 4 -29.95 7.17 49.44
C VAL A 4 -28.92 6.47 50.34
N TYR A 5 -27.70 6.24 49.86
CA TYR A 5 -26.56 6.07 50.75
C TYR A 5 -25.44 7.01 50.35
N CYS A 6 -25.22 8.00 51.22
CA CYS A 6 -24.11 8.92 51.23
C CYS A 6 -23.18 8.50 52.36
N GLY A 7 -21.89 8.33 52.09
CA GLY A 7 -20.86 8.03 53.10
C GLY A 7 -19.63 8.90 52.86
N SER A 8 -19.39 9.81 53.79
CA SER A 8 -18.50 10.97 53.70
C SER A 8 -17.15 10.74 54.41
N LYS A 9 -16.08 11.25 53.78
CA LYS A 9 -14.84 11.91 54.32
C LYS A 9 -14.13 11.40 55.59
N ARG A 10 -12.81 11.20 55.46
CA ARG A 10 -11.68 11.87 56.19
C ARG A 10 -10.45 11.82 55.25
N SER A 11 -9.94 12.90 54.65
CA SER A 11 -9.16 14.03 55.20
C SER A 11 -7.87 13.60 55.91
N TYR A 12 -6.71 13.72 55.25
CA TYR A 12 -5.48 14.35 55.78
C TYR A 12 -4.65 14.88 54.60
N PHE A 13 -4.35 16.18 54.65
CA PHE A 13 -3.51 16.97 53.75
C PHE A 13 -2.34 17.52 54.62
N GLU A 14 -1.39 18.23 53.99
CA GLU A 14 -0.05 18.67 54.46
C GLU A 14 1.06 17.61 54.22
N ASP A 15 2.13 17.83 53.43
CA ASP A 15 2.82 19.07 53.04
C ASP A 15 3.44 19.00 51.63
N ILE A 16 3.38 20.11 50.88
CA ILE A 16 4.30 20.44 49.78
C ILE A 16 5.11 21.67 50.22
N PRO A 17 6.42 21.73 49.96
CA PRO A 17 6.93 22.71 48.99
C PRO A 17 8.07 22.10 48.15
N SER A 18 8.42 22.48 46.93
CA SER A 18 8.08 23.58 46.05
C SER A 18 8.82 23.33 44.72
N SER A 19 8.22 23.74 43.61
CA SER A 19 8.81 24.41 42.44
C SER A 19 10.29 24.13 42.07
N LYS A 20 10.53 23.56 40.88
CA LYS A 20 11.47 24.08 39.86
C LYS A 20 11.47 23.25 38.56
N ARG A 21 11.01 23.92 37.49
CA ARG A 21 11.68 24.09 36.19
C ARG A 21 12.00 22.85 35.31
N PHE A 22 11.34 22.84 34.15
CA PHE A 22 11.84 22.46 32.81
C PHE A 22 13.15 21.65 32.74
N ARG A 23 13.05 20.46 32.14
CA ARG A 23 13.93 19.98 31.07
C ARG A 23 13.34 18.74 30.41
N CYS A 24 12.83 18.90 29.19
CA CYS A 24 12.89 17.85 28.19
C CYS A 24 14.36 17.45 28.03
N TYR A 25 14.70 16.17 28.14
CA TYR A 25 15.80 15.46 27.46
C TYR A 25 15.86 14.03 28.03
N SER A 26 15.46 13.06 27.22
CA SER A 26 16.00 11.70 27.28
C SER A 26 16.40 11.32 25.86
N PRO A 27 17.67 10.92 25.63
CA PRO A 27 18.17 10.52 24.33
C PRO A 27 17.85 9.06 24.02
N SER A 28 17.67 8.79 22.73
CA SER A 28 17.85 7.50 22.04
C SER A 28 17.09 6.28 22.57
N ASP A 29 16.07 5.86 21.83
CA ASP A 29 16.15 4.62 21.04
C ASP A 29 14.91 4.50 20.17
N SER A 30 15.06 4.91 18.91
CA SER A 30 14.09 4.63 17.85
C SER A 30 14.11 3.13 17.56
N PRO A 31 12.98 2.41 17.48
CA PRO A 31 12.95 1.18 16.73
C PRO A 31 13.01 1.54 15.25
N ILE A 32 14.23 1.68 14.73
CA ILE A 32 14.52 1.59 13.31
C ILE A 32 14.26 0.13 12.94
N TRP A 33 13.03 -0.19 12.61
CA TRP A 33 12.75 -1.36 11.76
C TRP A 33 12.67 -0.89 10.31
N SER A 34 13.75 -0.28 9.84
CA SER A 34 14.05 -0.26 8.42
C SER A 34 14.57 -1.66 8.08
N SER A 35 13.64 -2.58 7.82
CA SER A 35 14.00 -3.71 6.96
C SER A 35 14.57 -3.11 5.67
N PRO A 36 15.73 -3.54 5.18
CA PRO A 36 16.12 -3.20 3.82
C PRO A 36 14.96 -3.59 2.91
N PRO A 37 14.55 -2.76 1.92
CA PRO A 37 13.65 -3.28 0.90
C PRO A 37 14.40 -4.47 0.31
N SER A 38 13.88 -5.68 0.52
CA SER A 38 14.37 -6.88 -0.15
C SER A 38 14.47 -6.51 -1.62
N SER A 39 15.70 -6.40 -2.11
CA SER A 39 15.95 -5.94 -3.45
C SER A 39 15.12 -6.84 -4.36
N SER A 40 14.44 -6.27 -5.35
CA SER A 40 13.66 -7.04 -6.33
C SER A 40 14.48 -8.20 -6.95
N LEU A 41 15.81 -8.08 -6.90
CA LEU A 41 16.80 -9.09 -7.23
C LEU A 41 16.80 -10.31 -6.30
N ASP A 42 16.76 -10.13 -4.98
CA ASP A 42 16.71 -11.26 -4.03
C ASP A 42 15.42 -12.07 -4.19
N GLN A 43 14.33 -11.40 -4.54
CA GLN A 43 13.04 -12.02 -4.82
C GLN A 43 13.03 -12.76 -6.18
N LEU A 44 13.75 -12.25 -7.18
CA LEU A 44 13.93 -12.93 -8.46
C LEU A 44 14.81 -14.19 -8.31
N ARG A 45 15.87 -14.10 -7.50
CA ARG A 45 16.82 -15.18 -7.22
C ARG A 45 16.19 -16.36 -6.48
N THR A 46 15.26 -16.07 -5.57
CA THR A 46 14.48 -17.09 -4.86
C THR A 46 13.33 -17.65 -5.69
N ALA A 47 12.71 -16.85 -6.56
CA ALA A 47 11.62 -17.29 -7.43
C ALA A 47 12.08 -18.22 -8.56
N PHE A 48 13.35 -18.15 -8.98
CA PHE A 48 13.86 -18.90 -10.13
C PHE A 48 15.25 -19.52 -9.90
N PRO A 49 15.36 -20.63 -9.14
CA PRO A 49 16.63 -21.29 -8.85
C PRO A 49 17.29 -21.97 -10.06
N HIS A 50 16.54 -22.20 -11.14
CA HIS A 50 16.96 -22.95 -12.33
C HIS A 50 17.17 -22.07 -13.58
N LEU A 51 17.03 -20.75 -13.47
CA LEU A 51 17.32 -19.86 -14.59
C LEU A 51 18.84 -19.79 -14.77
N GLU A 52 19.32 -20.18 -15.96
CA GLU A 52 20.76 -20.18 -16.27
C GLU A 52 21.41 -18.86 -15.85
N LEU A 53 22.48 -18.96 -15.08
CA LEU A 53 23.22 -17.85 -14.46
C LEU A 53 23.53 -16.72 -15.46
N THR A 54 23.72 -17.05 -16.73
CA THR A 54 23.98 -16.11 -17.83
C THR A 54 22.81 -15.15 -18.09
N VAL A 55 21.57 -15.64 -18.07
CA VAL A 55 20.37 -14.80 -18.31
C VAL A 55 20.10 -13.91 -17.10
N VAL A 56 20.34 -14.43 -15.90
CA VAL A 56 20.21 -13.64 -14.66
C VAL A 56 21.27 -12.55 -14.61
N LEU A 57 22.52 -12.82 -15.01
CA LEU A 57 23.60 -11.84 -14.96
C LEU A 57 23.42 -10.72 -16.00
N VAL A 58 22.92 -11.06 -17.19
CA VAL A 58 22.56 -10.08 -18.23
C VAL A 58 21.37 -9.23 -17.79
N LEU A 59 20.36 -9.83 -17.17
CA LEU A 59 19.19 -9.11 -16.67
C LEU A 59 19.53 -8.23 -15.45
N VAL A 60 20.38 -8.71 -14.54
CA VAL A 60 20.88 -7.95 -13.39
C VAL A 60 21.68 -6.74 -13.85
N LYS A 61 22.61 -6.92 -14.79
CA LYS A 61 23.42 -5.82 -15.34
C LYS A 61 22.53 -4.78 -16.05
N ALA A 62 21.56 -5.24 -16.85
CA ALA A 62 20.61 -4.35 -17.51
C ALA A 62 19.70 -3.62 -16.51
N LEU A 63 19.33 -4.23 -15.38
CA LEU A 63 18.51 -3.62 -14.34
C LEU A 63 19.29 -2.60 -13.48
N GLU A 64 20.57 -2.84 -13.23
CA GLU A 64 21.46 -1.89 -12.55
C GLU A 64 21.68 -0.62 -13.39
N GLU A 65 21.86 -0.75 -14.69
CA GLU A 65 22.04 0.38 -15.62
C GLU A 65 20.75 1.20 -15.83
N HIS A 66 19.57 0.59 -15.68
CA HIS A 66 18.26 1.22 -15.93
C HIS A 66 17.45 1.54 -14.68
N GLY A 67 18.06 1.52 -13.49
CA GLY A 67 17.43 2.00 -12.25
C GLY A 67 16.20 1.19 -11.81
N ASN A 68 16.28 -0.14 -11.89
CA ASN A 68 15.19 -1.08 -11.55
C ASN A 68 13.92 -0.99 -12.41
N ASP A 69 13.91 -0.24 -13.52
CA ASP A 69 12.81 -0.28 -14.50
C ASP A 69 12.98 -1.49 -15.45
N LEU A 70 12.30 -2.58 -15.09
CA LEU A 70 12.29 -3.84 -15.84
C LEU A 70 11.81 -3.66 -17.29
N CYS A 71 10.91 -2.71 -17.54
CA CYS A 71 10.37 -2.44 -18.88
C CYS A 71 11.37 -1.68 -19.76
N ALA A 72 12.26 -0.88 -19.16
CA ALA A 72 13.36 -0.23 -19.89
C ALA A 72 14.47 -1.24 -20.21
N ALA A 73 14.87 -2.07 -19.25
CA ALA A 73 15.89 -3.11 -19.41
C ALA A 73 15.52 -4.15 -20.49
N MET A 74 14.27 -4.63 -20.51
CA MET A 74 13.80 -5.56 -21.54
C MET A 74 13.81 -4.96 -22.96
N ARG A 75 13.50 -3.67 -23.10
CA ARG A 75 13.50 -2.98 -24.40
C ARG A 75 14.93 -2.78 -24.93
N SER A 76 15.87 -2.47 -24.05
CA SER A 76 17.30 -2.37 -24.38
C SER A 76 17.85 -3.72 -24.88
N LEU A 77 17.60 -4.82 -24.16
CA LEU A 77 18.06 -6.16 -24.56
C LEU A 77 17.48 -6.62 -25.90
N HIS A 78 16.21 -6.34 -26.16
CA HIS A 78 15.60 -6.63 -27.46
C HIS A 78 16.20 -5.79 -28.61
N SER A 79 16.62 -4.55 -28.31
CA SER A 79 17.25 -3.68 -29.31
C SER A 79 18.68 -4.13 -29.66
N GLU A 80 19.45 -4.60 -28.67
CA GLU A 80 20.79 -5.14 -28.89
C GLU A 80 20.77 -6.46 -29.67
N LYS A 81 19.85 -7.37 -29.32
CA LYS A 81 19.72 -8.66 -30.04
C LYS A 81 19.27 -8.49 -31.50
N LYS A 82 18.51 -7.43 -31.79
CA LYS A 82 18.08 -7.09 -33.16
C LYS A 82 19.21 -6.46 -33.99
N ALA A 83 20.19 -5.83 -33.35
CA ALA A 83 21.37 -5.29 -34.02
C ALA A 83 22.36 -6.40 -34.45
N GLU A 84 22.49 -7.47 -33.66
CA GLU A 84 23.32 -8.63 -34.01
C GLU A 84 22.73 -9.47 -35.16
N GLU A 85 21.41 -9.58 -35.29
CA GLU A 85 20.76 -10.36 -36.36
C GLU A 85 20.91 -9.73 -37.76
N LEU A 86 21.11 -8.41 -37.83
CA LEU A 86 21.31 -7.68 -39.09
C LEU A 86 22.75 -7.79 -39.62
N ALA A 87 23.73 -8.12 -38.77
CA ALA A 87 25.13 -8.24 -39.17
C ALA A 87 25.47 -9.60 -39.83
N ASN A 88 24.67 -10.65 -39.59
CA ASN A 88 24.96 -12.01 -40.06
C ASN A 88 24.34 -12.39 -41.42
N LYS A 89 23.69 -11.46 -42.13
CA LYS A 89 23.01 -11.74 -43.41
C LYS A 89 23.80 -11.33 -44.67
N GLU A 90 25.02 -10.79 -44.55
CA GLU A 90 25.75 -10.22 -45.70
C GLU A 90 26.92 -11.07 -46.23
N SER A 91 27.00 -12.37 -45.92
CA SER A 91 28.06 -13.23 -46.48
C SER A 91 27.55 -14.60 -46.91
N HIS A 92 27.05 -14.69 -48.14
CA HIS A 92 27.43 -15.73 -49.11
C HIS A 92 26.54 -15.65 -50.37
N ALA A 93 27.04 -14.97 -51.40
CA ALA A 93 26.50 -15.06 -52.75
C ALA A 93 27.66 -15.34 -53.72
N VAL A 94 27.90 -16.62 -54.07
CA VAL A 94 28.54 -17.02 -55.34
C VAL A 94 28.04 -18.41 -55.79
N ALA A 95 27.31 -18.37 -56.91
CA ALA A 95 27.13 -19.32 -58.02
C ALA A 95 27.48 -20.82 -57.92
N GLY A 96 26.51 -21.66 -58.36
CA GLY A 96 26.79 -22.80 -59.24
C GLY A 96 25.89 -24.04 -59.11
N GLY A 97 24.89 -24.18 -60.00
CA GLY A 97 24.53 -25.48 -60.58
C GLY A 97 23.34 -26.29 -60.02
N THR A 98 22.16 -26.01 -60.58
CA THR A 98 21.08 -26.97 -60.93
C THR A 98 20.65 -28.05 -59.92
N PHE A 99 19.62 -27.72 -59.14
CA PHE A 99 18.36 -28.47 -59.15
C PHE A 99 17.24 -27.50 -58.79
N THR A 100 16.38 -27.17 -59.75
CA THR A 100 15.15 -26.42 -59.48
C THR A 100 14.24 -27.33 -58.67
N ALA A 101 14.30 -27.24 -57.35
CA ALA A 101 13.21 -27.64 -56.46
C ALA A 101 12.09 -26.60 -56.61
N ASP A 102 11.46 -26.61 -57.78
CA ASP A 102 10.20 -25.93 -58.04
C ASP A 102 9.12 -26.98 -57.84
N SER A 103 8.52 -27.02 -56.65
CA SER A 103 7.15 -27.46 -56.39
C SER A 103 6.87 -27.38 -54.89
N ASP A 104 5.89 -26.56 -54.54
CA ASP A 104 5.25 -26.37 -53.24
C ASP A 104 4.57 -27.63 -52.65
N ASN A 105 5.18 -28.80 -52.76
CA ASN A 105 4.70 -30.05 -52.16
C ASN A 105 5.78 -30.61 -51.23
N HIS A 106 6.07 -29.89 -50.14
CA HIS A 106 6.77 -30.50 -49.02
C HIS A 106 5.83 -31.55 -48.40
N PRO A 107 6.19 -32.85 -48.40
CA PRO A 107 5.43 -33.89 -47.71
C PRO A 107 5.19 -33.51 -46.25
N ALA A 108 3.91 -33.33 -45.89
CA ALA A 108 3.50 -32.87 -44.56
C ALA A 108 3.36 -34.03 -43.54
N SER A 109 3.19 -35.25 -44.04
CA SER A 109 3.00 -36.46 -43.23
C SER A 109 4.12 -37.48 -43.45
N GLY A 110 4.39 -38.30 -42.43
CA GLY A 110 5.39 -39.39 -42.51
C GLY A 110 5.11 -40.37 -43.65
N ASP A 111 3.83 -40.62 -43.96
CA ASP A 111 3.43 -41.50 -45.07
C ASP A 111 3.79 -40.91 -46.45
N ASP A 112 3.76 -39.58 -46.58
CA ASP A 112 4.14 -38.90 -47.82
C ASP A 112 5.66 -38.97 -48.03
N TRP A 113 6.44 -38.83 -46.95
CA TRP A 113 7.89 -39.04 -46.99
C TRP A 113 8.27 -40.48 -47.37
N VAL A 114 7.54 -41.47 -46.83
CA VAL A 114 7.75 -42.89 -47.17
C VAL A 114 7.36 -43.16 -48.63
N ALA A 115 6.24 -42.62 -49.11
CA ALA A 115 5.81 -42.77 -50.50
C ALA A 115 6.80 -42.12 -51.48
N LEU A 116 7.36 -40.96 -51.14
CA LEU A 116 8.40 -40.29 -51.93
C LEU A 116 9.69 -41.10 -51.98
N LEU A 117 10.13 -41.65 -50.84
CA LEU A 117 11.30 -42.50 -50.79
C LEU A 117 11.13 -43.74 -51.66
N ILE A 118 10.00 -44.44 -51.54
CA ILE A 118 9.70 -45.64 -52.32
C ILE A 118 9.62 -45.29 -53.81
N ARG A 119 9.01 -44.16 -54.17
CA ARG A 119 8.92 -43.69 -55.56
C ARG A 119 10.30 -43.42 -56.16
N GLU A 120 11.16 -42.69 -55.46
CA GLU A 120 12.50 -42.34 -55.94
C GLU A 120 13.44 -43.56 -56.00
N VAL A 121 13.31 -44.51 -55.06
CA VAL A 121 14.07 -45.76 -55.06
C VAL A 121 13.63 -46.69 -56.20
N THR A 122 12.33 -46.77 -56.48
CA THR A 122 11.79 -47.64 -57.55
C THR A 122 12.12 -47.11 -58.96
N GLN A 123 12.33 -45.80 -59.12
CA GLN A 123 12.71 -45.16 -60.38
C GLN A 123 14.23 -45.20 -60.67
N SER A 124 15.02 -45.77 -59.76
CA SER A 124 16.47 -45.85 -59.90
C SER A 124 16.90 -46.92 -60.92
N THR A 125 17.99 -46.67 -61.65
CA THR A 125 18.51 -47.57 -62.71
C THR A 125 19.52 -48.60 -62.18
N GLY A 126 19.81 -48.59 -60.88
CA GLY A 126 20.76 -49.49 -60.22
C GLY A 126 20.89 -49.20 -58.73
N ILE A 127 21.51 -50.13 -57.99
CA ILE A 127 21.54 -50.07 -56.52
C ILE A 127 22.29 -48.85 -55.97
N ASP A 128 23.28 -48.36 -56.70
CA ASP A 128 24.06 -47.19 -56.29
C ASP A 128 23.30 -45.88 -56.57
N ASP A 129 22.52 -45.81 -57.65
CA ASP A 129 21.62 -44.68 -57.93
C ASP A 129 20.46 -44.62 -56.91
N ALA A 130 19.94 -45.79 -56.51
CA ALA A 130 18.94 -45.90 -55.44
C ALA A 130 19.44 -45.31 -54.11
N LYS A 131 20.69 -45.60 -53.74
CA LYS A 131 21.31 -45.09 -52.51
C LYS A 131 21.50 -43.58 -52.54
N VAL A 132 21.95 -43.03 -53.67
CA VAL A 132 22.13 -41.57 -53.82
C VAL A 132 20.78 -40.86 -53.71
N ARG A 133 19.73 -41.39 -54.36
CA ARG A 133 18.38 -40.82 -54.29
C ARG A 133 17.79 -40.92 -52.89
N ALA A 134 17.91 -42.07 -52.24
CA ALA A 134 17.46 -42.27 -50.85
C ALA A 134 18.17 -41.33 -49.87
N SER A 135 19.49 -41.15 -50.02
CA SER A 135 20.27 -40.22 -49.20
C SER A 135 19.77 -38.79 -49.33
N LYS A 136 19.46 -38.33 -50.54
CA LYS A 136 18.93 -36.97 -50.78
C LYS A 136 17.55 -36.76 -50.15
N VAL A 137 16.68 -37.76 -50.21
CA VAL A 137 15.33 -37.69 -49.58
C VAL A 137 15.45 -37.64 -48.05
N LEU A 138 16.35 -38.42 -47.46
CA LEU A 138 16.60 -38.41 -46.01
C LEU A 138 17.27 -37.12 -45.54
N GLU A 139 18.19 -36.56 -46.32
CA GLU A 139 18.82 -35.27 -46.02
C GLU A 139 17.80 -34.11 -46.08
N ALA A 140 16.88 -34.14 -47.06
CA ALA A 140 15.77 -33.20 -47.12
C ALA A 140 14.84 -33.33 -45.90
N LEU A 141 14.56 -34.56 -45.44
CA LEU A 141 13.78 -34.80 -44.22
C LEU A 141 14.49 -34.23 -42.99
N GLU A 142 15.80 -34.48 -42.84
CA GLU A 142 16.60 -33.93 -41.73
C GLU A 142 16.58 -32.39 -41.70
N GLN A 143 16.68 -31.75 -42.86
CA GLN A 143 16.59 -30.28 -42.95
C GLN A 143 15.22 -29.75 -42.53
N THR A 144 14.12 -30.44 -42.91
CA THR A 144 12.77 -30.05 -42.49
C THR A 144 12.52 -30.28 -41.00
N LEU A 145 13.09 -31.34 -40.42
CA LEU A 145 13.00 -31.60 -38.99
C LEU A 145 13.83 -30.60 -38.18
N SER A 146 15.01 -30.24 -38.67
CA SER A 146 15.90 -29.25 -38.04
C SER A 146 15.28 -27.85 -38.03
N SER A 147 14.64 -27.43 -39.12
CA SER A 147 13.92 -26.14 -39.18
C SER A 147 12.70 -26.15 -38.27
N ALA A 148 11.91 -27.23 -38.24
CA ALA A 148 10.78 -27.39 -37.33
C ALA A 148 11.21 -27.40 -35.85
N GLY A 149 12.34 -28.03 -35.52
CA GLY A 149 12.90 -28.03 -34.17
C GLY A 149 13.28 -26.63 -33.67
N LYS A 150 13.82 -25.77 -34.53
CA LYS A 150 14.12 -24.37 -34.21
C LYS A 150 12.84 -23.57 -33.93
N ILE A 151 11.81 -23.72 -34.76
CA ILE A 151 10.51 -23.08 -34.55
C ILE A 151 9.89 -23.55 -33.23
N PHE A 152 9.94 -24.85 -32.95
CA PHE A 152 9.44 -25.41 -31.68
C PHE A 152 10.16 -24.82 -30.47
N GLN A 153 11.49 -24.64 -30.54
CA GLN A 153 12.27 -24.02 -29.48
C GLN A 153 11.91 -22.56 -29.26
N GLU A 154 11.73 -21.77 -30.32
CA GLU A 154 11.29 -20.37 -30.25
C GLU A 154 9.88 -20.22 -29.69
N VAL A 155 8.95 -21.08 -30.14
CA VAL A 155 7.57 -21.11 -29.62
C VAL A 155 7.57 -21.49 -28.14
N ASN A 156 8.40 -22.45 -27.72
CA ASN A 156 8.47 -22.85 -26.31
C ASN A 156 9.02 -21.73 -25.41
N LEU A 157 10.01 -20.96 -25.89
CA LEU A 157 10.49 -19.76 -25.20
C LEU A 157 9.39 -18.69 -25.08
N LEU A 158 8.63 -18.47 -26.15
CA LEU A 158 7.51 -17.51 -26.16
C LEU A 158 6.38 -17.94 -25.22
N VAL A 159 6.01 -19.22 -25.22
CA VAL A 159 5.05 -19.80 -24.27
C VAL A 159 5.55 -19.65 -22.84
N GLY A 160 6.84 -19.91 -22.59
CA GLY A 160 7.47 -19.68 -21.30
C GLY A 160 7.37 -18.23 -20.83
N TYR A 161 7.66 -17.26 -21.72
CA TYR A 161 7.52 -15.83 -21.43
C TYR A 161 6.08 -15.45 -21.10
N ILE A 162 5.10 -15.96 -21.86
CA ILE A 162 3.67 -15.71 -21.61
C ILE A 162 3.25 -16.26 -20.25
N ILE A 163 3.69 -17.47 -19.88
CA ILE A 163 3.38 -18.07 -18.58
C ILE A 163 4.00 -17.22 -17.44
N LEU A 164 5.22 -16.75 -17.63
CA LEU A 164 5.93 -15.93 -16.63
C LEU A 164 5.24 -14.57 -16.46
N LEU A 165 4.87 -13.90 -17.56
CA LEU A 165 4.07 -12.67 -17.53
C LEU A 165 2.70 -12.89 -16.88
N ALA A 166 1.99 -13.95 -17.23
CA ALA A 166 0.68 -14.26 -16.66
C ALA A 166 0.78 -14.49 -15.15
N LYS A 167 1.82 -15.21 -14.69
CA LYS A 167 2.09 -15.43 -13.27
C LYS A 167 2.45 -14.14 -12.54
N PHE A 168 3.26 -13.27 -13.16
CA PHE A 168 3.57 -11.97 -12.61
C PHE A 168 2.32 -11.10 -12.47
N LEU A 169 1.51 -10.99 -13.52
CA LEU A 169 0.27 -10.21 -13.51
C LEU A 169 -0.71 -10.72 -12.44
N PHE A 170 -0.93 -12.04 -12.37
CA PHE A 170 -1.85 -12.63 -11.41
C PHE A 170 -1.38 -12.51 -9.95
N THR A 171 -0.05 -12.53 -9.70
CA THR A 171 0.49 -12.47 -8.33
C THR A 171 0.69 -11.03 -7.84
N PHE A 172 1.13 -10.13 -8.71
CA PHE A 172 1.49 -8.76 -8.34
C PHE A 172 0.34 -7.75 -8.48
N ALA A 173 -0.55 -7.90 -9.47
CA ALA A 173 -1.68 -6.98 -9.62
C ALA A 173 -2.57 -6.92 -8.36
N PRO A 174 -3.09 -8.04 -7.81
CA PRO A 174 -3.96 -7.97 -6.64
C PRO A 174 -3.23 -7.43 -5.41
N ARG A 175 -1.92 -7.63 -5.27
CA ARG A 175 -1.13 -7.06 -4.16
C ARG A 175 -1.04 -5.54 -4.20
N GLN A 176 -0.95 -4.94 -5.39
CA GLN A 176 -0.95 -3.49 -5.51
C GLN A 176 -2.33 -2.90 -5.20
N TYR A 177 -3.41 -3.51 -5.69
CA TYR A 177 -4.78 -3.06 -5.39
C TYR A 177 -5.16 -3.23 -3.91
N MET A 178 -4.73 -4.33 -3.28
CA MET A 178 -4.99 -4.59 -1.86
C MET A 178 -4.39 -3.50 -0.96
N GLY A 179 -3.16 -3.06 -1.23
CA GLY A 179 -2.51 -1.99 -0.45
C GLY A 179 -3.24 -0.65 -0.56
N VAL A 180 -3.75 -0.30 -1.75
CA VAL A 180 -4.55 0.92 -1.93
C VAL A 180 -5.89 0.81 -1.21
N GLU A 181 -6.52 -0.36 -1.23
CA GLU A 181 -7.80 -0.58 -0.57
C GLU A 181 -7.70 -0.47 0.96
N ASP A 182 -6.63 -1.01 1.56
CA ASP A 182 -6.38 -0.90 3.00
C ASP A 182 -6.10 0.55 3.40
N LEU A 183 -5.31 1.29 2.61
CA LEU A 183 -5.11 2.72 2.82
C LEU A 183 -6.42 3.52 2.71
N MET A 184 -7.35 3.13 1.83
CA MET A 184 -8.66 3.76 1.73
C MET A 184 -9.55 3.46 2.95
N LYS A 185 -9.50 2.23 3.48
CA LYS A 185 -10.19 1.86 4.73
C LYS A 185 -9.64 2.68 5.90
N ASP A 186 -8.33 2.75 6.05
CA ASP A 186 -7.66 3.52 7.09
C ASP A 186 -7.98 5.02 6.98
N ASN A 187 -8.00 5.59 5.77
CA ASN A 187 -8.39 6.98 5.54
C ASN A 187 -9.83 7.27 6.01
N THR A 188 -10.73 6.30 5.82
CA THR A 188 -12.13 6.42 6.26
C THR A 188 -12.24 6.40 7.79
N VAL A 189 -11.47 5.52 8.45
CA VAL A 189 -11.40 5.47 9.92
C VAL A 189 -10.82 6.77 10.47
N LEU A 190 -9.73 7.27 9.89
CA LEU A 190 -9.10 8.55 10.26
C LEU A 190 -10.08 9.72 10.11
N LYS A 191 -10.81 9.81 8.99
CA LYS A 191 -11.84 10.85 8.80
C LYS A 191 -12.92 10.81 9.87
N ARG A 192 -13.41 9.63 10.25
CA ARG A 192 -14.38 9.48 11.34
C ARG A 192 -13.78 9.91 12.69
N ALA A 193 -12.55 9.49 13.00
CA ALA A 193 -11.87 9.87 14.23
C ALA A 193 -11.69 11.39 14.34
N VAL A 194 -11.29 12.04 13.24
CA VAL A 194 -11.14 13.51 13.18
C VAL A 194 -12.48 14.21 13.37
N ALA A 195 -13.55 13.73 12.74
CA ALA A 195 -14.89 14.31 12.92
C ALA A 195 -15.35 14.23 14.38
N ILE A 196 -15.20 13.06 15.02
CA ILE A 196 -15.53 12.87 16.44
C ILE A 196 -14.68 13.80 17.32
N GLN A 197 -13.38 13.92 17.04
CA GLN A 197 -12.50 14.80 17.81
C GLN A 197 -12.91 16.27 17.68
N HIS A 198 -13.29 16.69 16.47
CA HIS A 198 -13.77 18.04 16.22
C HIS A 198 -15.09 18.33 16.96
N GLU A 199 -16.05 17.42 16.91
CA GLU A 199 -17.32 17.54 17.65
C GLU A 199 -17.08 17.64 19.16
N ARG A 200 -16.21 16.80 19.73
CA ARG A 200 -15.85 16.84 21.14
C ARG A 200 -15.15 18.14 21.53
N HIS A 201 -14.27 18.64 20.67
CA HIS A 201 -13.59 19.91 20.91
C HIS A 201 -14.58 21.07 20.92
N LYS A 202 -15.47 21.12 19.93
CA LYS A 202 -16.52 22.13 19.85
C LYS A 202 -17.45 22.11 21.07
N ALA A 203 -17.89 20.92 21.50
CA ALA A 203 -18.71 20.80 22.71
C ALA A 203 -17.98 21.28 23.97
N PHE A 204 -16.66 21.08 24.05
CA PHE A 204 -15.83 21.60 25.13
C PHE A 204 -15.71 23.12 25.08
N GLU A 205 -15.51 23.70 23.89
CA GLU A 205 -15.49 25.16 23.70
C GLU A 205 -16.82 25.80 24.10
N ASP A 206 -17.95 25.24 23.68
CA ASP A 206 -19.29 25.72 24.04
C ASP A 206 -19.52 25.67 25.56
N ALA A 207 -19.14 24.55 26.22
CA ALA A 207 -19.21 24.43 27.68
C ALA A 207 -18.30 25.44 28.38
N ASN A 208 -17.12 25.71 27.83
CA ASN A 208 -16.20 26.69 28.39
C ASN A 208 -16.74 28.13 28.27
N GLN A 209 -17.41 28.46 27.15
CA GLN A 209 -18.11 29.75 27.02
C GLN A 209 -19.21 29.91 28.07
N GLN A 210 -20.02 28.87 28.30
CA GLN A 210 -21.04 28.89 29.36
C GLN A 210 -20.43 29.03 30.76
N LEU A 211 -19.30 28.36 31.01
CA LEU A 211 -18.57 28.46 32.27
C LEU A 211 -18.08 29.89 32.51
N GLU A 212 -17.53 30.56 31.49
CA GLU A 212 -17.07 31.95 31.59
C GLU A 212 -18.25 32.91 31.85
N LEU A 213 -19.40 32.72 31.18
CA LEU A 213 -20.61 33.50 31.47
C LEU A 213 -21.06 33.33 32.93
N LEU A 214 -21.05 32.08 33.44
CA LEU A 214 -21.44 31.81 34.81
C LEU A 214 -20.46 32.44 35.81
N LYS A 215 -19.15 32.35 35.56
CA LYS A 215 -18.12 33.01 36.37
C LYS A 215 -18.33 34.52 36.46
N GLN A 216 -18.80 35.15 35.38
CA GLN A 216 -19.09 36.59 35.38
C GLN A 216 -20.34 36.96 36.18
N VAL A 217 -21.38 36.10 36.17
CA VAL A 217 -22.67 36.40 36.81
C VAL A 217 -22.69 36.05 38.30
N ILE A 218 -21.95 35.03 38.74
CA ILE A 218 -21.82 34.67 40.17
C ILE A 218 -21.46 35.86 41.07
N PRO A 219 -20.41 36.67 40.79
CA PRO A 219 -20.04 37.79 41.66
C PRO A 219 -21.14 38.86 41.73
N GLN A 220 -21.89 39.07 40.65
CA GLN A 220 -23.02 40.01 40.65
C GLN A 220 -24.12 39.57 41.64
N TYR A 221 -24.45 38.28 41.68
CA TYR A 221 -25.40 37.75 42.65
C TYR A 221 -24.84 37.75 44.07
N GLN A 222 -23.56 37.43 44.26
CA GLN A 222 -22.90 37.50 45.57
C GLN A 222 -22.95 38.92 46.15
N GLU A 223 -22.69 39.94 45.34
CA GLU A 223 -22.78 41.34 45.76
C GLU A 223 -24.22 41.76 46.07
N LYS A 224 -25.18 41.32 45.26
CA LYS A 224 -26.61 41.58 45.52
C LYS A 224 -27.07 40.97 46.86
N ILE A 225 -26.64 39.76 47.18
CA ILE A 225 -26.90 39.11 48.46
C ILE A 225 -26.29 39.92 49.60
N ARG A 226 -25.00 40.28 49.49
CA ARG A 226 -24.31 41.06 50.52
C ARG A 226 -25.00 42.42 50.78
N ASN A 227 -25.47 43.10 49.74
CA ASN A 227 -26.22 44.36 49.88
C ASN A 227 -27.58 44.16 50.56
N LEU A 228 -28.31 43.09 50.22
CA LEU A 228 -29.57 42.78 50.88
C LEU A 228 -29.38 42.42 52.36
N GLU A 229 -28.32 41.67 52.68
CA GLU A 229 -27.95 41.36 54.07
C GLU A 229 -27.64 42.64 54.87
N MET A 230 -26.84 43.56 54.31
CA MET A 230 -26.57 44.86 54.96
C MET A 230 -27.84 45.69 55.16
N ASN A 231 -28.72 45.74 54.16
CA ASN A 231 -29.99 46.47 54.26
C ASN A 231 -30.91 45.86 55.32
N ASN A 232 -31.00 44.54 55.37
CA ASN A 232 -31.80 43.83 56.36
C ASN A 232 -31.27 44.08 57.77
N TYR A 233 -29.95 44.02 57.96
CA TYR A 233 -29.30 44.37 59.22
C TYR A 233 -29.59 45.83 59.64
N ALA A 234 -29.45 46.78 58.72
CA ALA A 234 -29.72 48.19 58.99
C ALA A 234 -31.19 48.45 59.36
N LEU A 235 -32.13 47.77 58.70
CA LEU A 235 -33.55 47.84 59.02
C LEU A 235 -33.84 47.23 60.40
N ASN A 236 -33.27 46.07 60.70
CA ASN A 236 -33.42 45.40 61.99
C ASN A 236 -32.89 46.28 63.14
N LEU A 237 -31.73 46.93 62.94
CA LEU A 237 -31.17 47.86 63.91
C LEU A 237 -32.09 49.08 64.15
N ARG A 238 -32.67 49.66 63.09
CA ARG A 238 -33.63 50.76 63.22
C ARG A 238 -34.91 50.33 63.93
N LEU A 239 -35.38 49.12 63.66
CA LEU A 239 -36.58 48.55 64.29
C LEU A 239 -36.33 48.38 65.79
N GLN A 240 -35.20 47.80 66.18
CA GLN A 240 -34.80 47.66 67.59
C GLN A 240 -34.68 49.02 68.31
N GLN A 241 -34.12 50.03 67.64
CA GLN A 241 -34.06 51.40 68.18
C GLN A 241 -35.45 52.01 68.38
N ALA A 242 -36.41 51.78 67.47
CA ALA A 242 -37.78 52.25 67.61
C ALA A 242 -38.53 51.53 68.77
N GLU A 243 -38.32 50.22 68.92
CA GLU A 243 -38.88 49.45 70.05
C GLU A 243 -38.32 49.92 71.40
N GLN A 244 -37.00 50.16 71.48
CA GLN A 244 -36.37 50.69 72.68
C GLN A 244 -36.80 52.13 72.97
N GLY A 245 -36.97 52.97 71.94
CA GLY A 245 -37.52 54.32 72.05
C GLY A 245 -38.97 54.36 72.55
N ASN A 246 -39.75 53.31 72.29
CA ASN A 246 -41.12 53.16 72.80
C ASN A 246 -41.19 52.62 74.24
N SER A 247 -40.09 52.13 74.82
CA SER A 247 -40.06 51.67 76.22
C SER A 247 -40.16 52.81 77.27
N MET A 248 -40.00 54.07 76.87
CA MET A 248 -40.26 55.24 77.73
C MET A 248 -41.65 55.86 77.56
N LEU A 249 -42.50 55.32 76.66
CA LEU A 249 -43.84 55.84 76.39
C LEU A 249 -44.92 54.74 76.41
N GLU A 250 -44.78 53.75 77.29
CA GLU A 250 -45.94 53.01 77.83
C GLU A 250 -46.70 53.90 78.83
N ARG A 251 -46.99 55.15 78.45
CA ARG A 251 -48.10 55.90 79.03
C ARG A 251 -49.35 55.35 78.38
N PHE A 252 -49.90 54.29 78.97
CA PHE A 252 -51.33 54.03 78.86
C PHE A 252 -52.06 55.36 79.11
N ASN A 253 -52.89 55.79 78.15
CA ASN A 253 -53.83 56.87 78.39
C ASN A 253 -54.80 56.38 79.48
N PRO A 254 -54.88 57.02 80.67
CA PRO A 254 -55.70 56.50 81.76
C PRO A 254 -57.20 56.85 81.63
N ASP A 255 -57.62 57.51 80.54
CA ASP A 255 -59.01 57.95 80.36
C ASP A 255 -59.63 57.43 79.05
N VAL A 256 -59.92 56.13 79.01
CA VAL A 256 -60.96 55.61 78.09
C VAL A 256 -61.93 54.77 78.92
N TYR A 257 -62.99 55.45 79.40
CA TYR A 257 -64.28 54.86 79.79
C TYR A 257 -65.24 54.95 78.61
#